data_AF-A0A060BW16-F1
#
_entry.id   AF-A0A060BW16-F1
#
_cell.length_a   1.000
_cell.length_b   1.000
_cell.length_c   1.000
_cell.angle_alpha   90.00
_cell.angle_beta   90.00
_cell.angle_gamma   90.00
#
_symmetry.space_group_name_H-M   'P 1'
#
loop_
_entity.id
_entity.type
_entity.pdbx_description
1 polymer ?
#
loop_
_entity_poly.entity_id
_entity_poly.type
_entity_poly.pdbx_seq_one_letter_code
_entity_poly.pdbx_strand_id
1 'polypeptide(L)'
;TPQRNQYVLDMTRPDVVDHLAGAMSRIISDARIDYIKWDMNRNITEAYSASLGADRQGEFFHRYILGVYSLYERLVGEHPDVLFESCASGGGRFDLGMMYYAPQAWLSDDTDAVRGL
;
A
#
# COMPACT_ATOMS: atom_id res chain seq x y z
N THR A 1 -12.80 12.51 -6.74
CA THR A 1 -12.39 13.78 -6.12
C THR A 1 -10.98 13.66 -5.57
N PRO A 2 -10.06 14.56 -5.97
CA PRO A 2 -8.70 14.58 -5.43
C PRO A 2 -8.69 14.88 -3.93
N GLN A 3 -7.78 14.26 -3.19
CA GLN A 3 -7.46 14.56 -1.79
C GLN A 3 -5.92 14.67 -1.70
N ARG A 4 -5.41 15.66 -0.94
CA ARG A 4 -3.98 16.03 -0.93
C ARG A 4 -3.35 16.16 -2.34
N ASN A 5 -4.13 16.67 -3.30
CA ASN A 5 -3.76 16.83 -4.72
C ASN A 5 -3.36 15.53 -5.44
N GLN A 6 -3.87 14.38 -4.98
CA GLN A 6 -3.54 13.05 -5.50
C GLN A 6 -4.80 12.21 -5.76
N TYR A 7 -4.64 11.18 -6.61
CA TYR A 7 -5.65 10.15 -6.91
C TYR A 7 -5.12 8.78 -6.51
N VAL A 8 -6.01 7.78 -6.44
CA VAL A 8 -5.64 6.39 -6.10
C VAL A 8 -5.45 5.59 -7.39
N LEU A 9 -4.38 4.80 -7.46
CA LEU A 9 -4.15 3.86 -8.55
C LEU A 9 -5.12 2.68 -8.46
N ASP A 10 -5.55 2.16 -9.61
CA ASP A 10 -6.45 1.01 -9.67
C ASP A 10 -5.68 -0.30 -9.41
N MET A 11 -5.54 -0.66 -8.13
CA MET A 11 -4.86 -1.89 -7.71
C MET A 11 -5.64 -3.17 -8.05
N THR A 12 -6.86 -3.07 -8.60
CA THR A 12 -7.58 -4.27 -9.09
C THR A 12 -6.96 -4.83 -10.37
N ARG A 13 -6.10 -4.06 -11.04
CA ARG A 13 -5.47 -4.42 -12.30
C ARG A 13 -4.07 -5.02 -12.10
N PRO A 14 -3.80 -6.22 -12.65
CA PRO A 14 -2.48 -6.84 -12.56
C PRO A 14 -1.36 -6.00 -13.18
N ASP A 15 -1.60 -5.34 -14.31
CA ASP A 15 -0.59 -4.54 -15.01
C ASP A 15 -0.11 -3.32 -14.18
N VAL A 16 -0.99 -2.72 -13.39
CA VAL A 16 -0.64 -1.67 -12.42
C VAL A 16 0.26 -2.23 -11.33
N VAL A 17 -0.09 -3.39 -10.76
CA VAL A 17 0.72 -4.06 -9.73
C VAL A 17 2.09 -4.47 -10.27
N ASP A 18 2.14 -5.05 -11.47
CA ASP A 18 3.38 -5.45 -12.15
C ASP A 18 4.30 -4.23 -12.39
N HIS A 19 3.74 -3.13 -12.86
CA HIS A 19 4.49 -1.89 -13.07
C HIS A 19 5.10 -1.35 -11.76
N LEU A 20 4.30 -1.29 -10.69
CA LEU A 20 4.76 -0.82 -9.38
C LEU A 20 5.83 -1.74 -8.80
N ALA A 21 5.62 -3.06 -8.83
CA ALA A 21 6.58 -4.04 -8.35
C ALA A 21 7.94 -3.90 -9.07
N GLY A 22 7.93 -3.85 -10.41
CA GLY A 22 9.15 -3.69 -11.19
C GLY A 22 9.83 -2.33 -10.99
N ALA A 23 9.07 -1.25 -10.86
CA ALA A 23 9.64 0.08 -10.58
C ALA A 23 10.30 0.13 -9.19
N MET A 24 9.64 -0.39 -8.17
CA MET A 24 10.16 -0.41 -6.80
C MET A 24 11.34 -1.36 -6.65
N SER A 25 11.25 -2.58 -7.19
CA SER A 25 12.30 -3.60 -7.12
C SER A 25 13.63 -3.09 -7.72
N ARG A 26 13.57 -2.32 -8.82
CA ARG A 26 14.74 -1.62 -9.38
C ARG A 26 15.33 -0.59 -8.40
N ILE A 27 14.51 0.28 -7.83
CA ILE A 27 14.97 1.31 -6.89
C ILE A 27 15.62 0.68 -5.65
N ILE A 28 15.00 -0.36 -5.10
CA ILE A 28 15.50 -1.08 -3.92
C ILE A 28 16.88 -1.67 -4.22
N SER A 29 17.02 -2.35 -5.36
CA SER A 29 18.27 -2.99 -5.78
C SER A 29 19.37 -1.98 -6.07
N ASP A 30 19.06 -0.94 -6.84
CA ASP A 30 20.04 0.05 -7.30
C ASP A 30 20.58 0.91 -6.15
N ALA A 31 19.71 1.29 -5.21
CA ALA A 31 20.07 2.12 -4.06
C ALA A 31 20.51 1.31 -2.83
N ARG A 32 20.40 -0.03 -2.85
CA ARG A 32 20.67 -0.91 -1.70
C ARG A 32 19.90 -0.46 -0.46
N ILE A 33 18.59 -0.36 -0.62
CA ILE A 33 17.70 0.09 0.45
C ILE A 33 17.53 -1.03 1.46
N ASP A 34 17.73 -0.74 2.76
CA ASP A 34 17.52 -1.70 3.85
C ASP A 34 16.19 -1.48 4.60
N TYR A 35 15.54 -0.33 4.39
CA TYR A 35 14.30 0.05 5.08
C TYR A 35 13.35 0.84 4.19
N ILE A 36 12.06 0.52 4.24
CA ILE A 36 11.00 1.22 3.50
C ILE A 36 9.84 1.55 4.44
N LYS A 37 9.53 2.84 4.56
CA LYS A 37 8.25 3.31 5.08
C LYS A 37 7.23 3.41 3.95
N TRP A 38 6.20 2.56 3.98
CA TRP A 38 5.15 2.53 2.97
C TRP A 38 3.90 3.26 3.43
N ASP A 39 3.64 4.43 2.86
CA ASP A 39 2.51 5.28 3.27
C ASP A 39 1.30 5.22 2.33
N MET A 40 0.12 5.56 2.83
CA MET A 40 -1.11 5.78 2.06
C MET A 40 -1.90 6.95 2.65
N ASN A 41 -1.83 8.07 1.94
CA ASN A 41 -2.20 9.38 2.47
C ASN A 41 -3.61 9.85 2.09
N ARG A 42 -4.47 8.95 1.58
CA ARG A 42 -5.85 9.29 1.25
C ARG A 42 -6.77 8.08 1.20
N ASN A 43 -8.05 8.31 1.49
CA ASN A 43 -9.09 7.31 1.29
C ASN A 43 -9.46 7.19 -0.19
N ILE A 44 -9.98 6.02 -0.57
CA ILE A 44 -10.55 5.78 -1.89
C ILE A 44 -11.87 6.54 -1.97
N THR A 45 -12.03 7.32 -3.04
CA THR A 45 -13.30 7.96 -3.42
C THR A 45 -13.57 7.59 -4.88
N GLU A 46 -14.85 7.53 -5.27
CA GLU A 46 -15.26 7.12 -6.63
C GLU A 46 -14.68 5.77 -7.05
N ALA A 47 -14.84 4.77 -6.18
CA ALA A 47 -14.39 3.40 -6.38
C ALA A 47 -14.95 2.81 -7.68
N TYR A 48 -14.07 2.59 -8.66
CA TYR A 48 -14.42 2.07 -9.97
C TYR A 48 -13.17 1.51 -10.66
N SER A 49 -13.32 0.41 -11.40
CA SER A 49 -12.28 -0.07 -12.30
C SER A 49 -12.84 -0.24 -13.71
N ALA A 50 -12.17 0.34 -14.71
CA ALA A 50 -12.51 0.13 -16.11
C ALA A 50 -12.20 -1.30 -16.60
N SER A 51 -11.42 -2.07 -15.84
CA SER A 51 -11.12 -3.47 -16.14
C SER A 51 -12.18 -4.45 -15.64
N LEU A 52 -13.10 -3.99 -14.77
CA LEU A 52 -14.20 -4.78 -14.25
C LEU A 52 -15.48 -4.53 -15.04
N GLY A 53 -16.24 -5.60 -15.29
CA GLY A 53 -17.61 -5.50 -15.81
C GLY A 53 -18.52 -4.68 -14.89
N ALA A 54 -19.58 -4.10 -15.44
CA ALA A 54 -20.52 -3.26 -14.68
C ALA A 54 -21.16 -4.01 -13.50
N ASP A 55 -21.42 -5.30 -13.67
CA ASP A 55 -21.95 -6.25 -12.67
C ASP A 55 -20.94 -6.58 -11.56
N ARG A 56 -19.66 -6.25 -11.74
CA ARG A 56 -18.56 -6.62 -10.83
C ARG A 56 -17.94 -5.44 -10.10
N GLN A 57 -18.46 -4.23 -10.30
CA GLN A 57 -17.94 -3.03 -9.63
C GLN A 57 -18.05 -3.11 -8.09
N GLY A 58 -19.00 -3.90 -7.56
CA GLY A 58 -19.08 -4.19 -6.12
C GLY A 58 -17.88 -4.94 -5.54
N GLU A 59 -17.06 -5.59 -6.38
CA GLU A 59 -15.84 -6.30 -5.97
C GLU A 59 -14.64 -5.37 -5.79
N PHE A 60 -14.74 -4.10 -6.21
CA PHE A 60 -13.60 -3.18 -6.34
C PHE A 60 -12.75 -3.10 -5.07
N PHE A 61 -13.35 -2.81 -3.91
CA PHE A 61 -12.59 -2.62 -2.67
C PHE A 61 -11.84 -3.88 -2.23
N HIS A 62 -12.47 -5.04 -2.39
CA HIS A 62 -11.82 -6.31 -2.04
C HIS A 62 -10.69 -6.64 -3.02
N ARG A 63 -10.91 -6.45 -4.33
CA ARG A 63 -9.86 -6.63 -5.34
C ARG A 63 -8.71 -5.65 -5.17
N TYR A 64 -9.01 -4.42 -4.74
CA TYR A 64 -8.00 -3.40 -4.47
C TYR A 64 -7.05 -3.86 -3.37
N ILE A 65 -7.58 -4.34 -2.23
CA ILE A 65 -6.72 -4.80 -1.14
C ILE A 65 -5.94 -6.06 -1.50
N LEU A 66 -6.52 -6.97 -2.30
CA LEU A 66 -5.79 -8.12 -2.85
C LEU A 66 -4.63 -7.70 -3.76
N GLY A 67 -4.79 -6.63 -4.54
CA GLY A 67 -3.70 -6.06 -5.34
C GLY A 67 -2.59 -5.46 -4.48
N VAL A 68 -2.94 -4.79 -3.38
CA VAL A 68 -1.97 -4.28 -2.40
C VAL A 68 -1.20 -5.44 -1.76
N TYR A 69 -1.90 -6.49 -1.32
CA TYR A 69 -1.25 -7.69 -0.76
C TYR A 69 -0.35 -8.39 -1.77
N SER A 70 -0.78 -8.53 -3.02
CA SER A 70 0.05 -9.08 -4.11
C SER A 70 1.34 -8.28 -4.32
N LEU A 71 1.26 -6.95 -4.25
CA LEU A 71 2.44 -6.09 -4.34
C LEU A 71 3.40 -6.30 -3.17
N TYR A 72 2.86 -6.36 -1.94
CA TYR A 72 3.67 -6.62 -0.74
C TYR A 72 4.32 -8.00 -0.76
N GLU A 73 3.57 -9.06 -1.06
CA GLU A 73 4.07 -10.43 -1.16
C GLU A 73 5.28 -10.52 -2.10
N ARG A 74 5.18 -9.89 -3.28
CA ARG A 74 6.27 -9.88 -4.26
C ARG A 74 7.50 -9.13 -3.75
N LEU A 75 7.31 -7.94 -3.17
CA LEU A 75 8.44 -7.12 -2.72
C LEU A 75 9.14 -7.72 -1.51
N VAL A 76 8.39 -8.26 -0.55
CA VAL A 76 8.96 -8.97 0.60
C VAL A 76 9.66 -10.26 0.16
N GLY A 77 9.10 -10.99 -0.81
CA GLY A 77 9.71 -12.19 -1.35
C GLY A 77 10.99 -11.93 -2.15
N GLU A 78 11.02 -10.85 -2.96
CA GLU A 78 12.20 -10.46 -3.75
C GLU A 78 13.29 -9.80 -2.90
N HIS A 79 12.91 -9.08 -1.83
CA HIS A 79 13.80 -8.28 -0.99
C HIS A 79 13.63 -8.62 0.50
N PRO A 80 13.93 -9.86 0.92
CA PRO A 80 13.65 -10.33 2.28
C PRO A 80 14.48 -9.63 3.37
N ASP A 81 15.60 -9.01 2.99
CA ASP A 81 16.47 -8.26 3.91
C ASP A 81 15.97 -6.82 4.16
N VAL A 82 14.93 -6.37 3.45
CA VAL A 82 14.36 -5.02 3.61
C VAL A 82 13.32 -5.02 4.73
N LEU A 83 13.50 -4.13 5.70
CA LEU A 83 12.52 -3.88 6.73
C LEU A 83 11.39 -2.97 6.21
N PHE A 84 10.18 -3.50 6.10
CA PHE A 84 8.99 -2.74 5.75
C PHE A 84 8.27 -2.20 6.99
N GLU A 85 7.96 -0.90 6.99
CA GLU A 85 7.07 -0.25 7.95
C GLU A 85 5.82 0.25 7.23
N SER A 86 4.64 -0.24 7.64
CA SER A 86 3.37 0.23 7.07
C SER A 86 2.92 1.56 7.68
N CYS A 87 2.30 2.41 6.87
CA CYS A 87 1.75 3.69 7.27
C CYS A 87 0.52 4.01 6.40
N ALA A 88 -0.44 4.73 6.98
CA ALA A 88 -1.57 5.31 6.28
C ALA A 88 -2.05 6.56 7.02
N SER A 89 -1.34 7.69 6.84
CA SER A 89 -1.53 8.91 7.65
C SER A 89 -1.46 8.59 9.16
N GLY A 90 -0.40 7.91 9.59
CA GLY A 90 -0.37 7.21 10.88
C GLY A 90 -0.96 5.80 10.78
N GLY A 91 -1.70 5.39 11.81
CA GLY A 91 -2.23 4.04 11.99
C GLY A 91 -3.50 3.71 11.19
N GLY A 92 -3.80 4.41 10.09
CA GLY A 92 -5.03 4.19 9.31
C GLY A 92 -5.18 2.78 8.71
N ARG A 93 -4.10 1.98 8.71
CA ARG A 93 -4.07 0.55 8.35
C ARG A 93 -3.19 -0.26 9.33
N PHE A 94 -3.34 0.02 10.62
CA PHE A 94 -2.71 -0.77 11.68
C PHE A 94 -3.56 -2.02 11.93
N ASP A 95 -3.38 -3.04 11.10
CA ASP A 95 -4.15 -4.29 11.16
C ASP A 95 -3.26 -5.52 10.88
N LEU A 96 -3.74 -6.69 11.30
CA LEU A 96 -2.97 -7.95 11.18
C LEU A 96 -2.72 -8.38 9.73
N GLY A 97 -3.52 -7.91 8.77
CA GLY A 97 -3.30 -8.19 7.35
C GLY A 97 -2.03 -7.50 6.85
N MET A 98 -1.81 -6.25 7.25
CA MET A 98 -0.58 -5.52 6.96
C MET A 98 0.62 -6.08 7.72
N MET A 99 0.43 -6.47 8.99
CA MET A 99 1.52 -6.99 9.84
C MET A 99 2.13 -8.31 9.34
N TYR A 100 1.41 -9.06 8.52
CA TYR A 100 1.96 -10.23 7.85
C TYR A 100 3.14 -9.86 6.93
N TYR A 101 3.11 -8.68 6.30
CA TYR A 101 4.11 -8.22 5.34
C TYR A 101 5.07 -7.17 5.90
N ALA A 102 4.58 -6.29 6.76
CA ALA A 102 5.34 -5.22 7.39
C ALA A 102 5.32 -5.42 8.91
N PRO A 103 6.42 -5.90 9.53
CA PRO A 103 6.40 -6.29 10.95
C PRO A 103 6.25 -5.12 11.93
N GLN A 104 6.27 -3.87 11.44
CA GLN A 104 6.01 -2.66 12.20
C GLN A 104 5.13 -1.69 11.42
N ALA A 105 4.44 -0.80 12.15
CA ALA A 105 3.65 0.27 11.56
C ALA A 105 3.85 1.59 12.29
N TRP A 106 3.68 2.68 11.54
CA TRP A 106 3.65 4.02 12.09
C TRP A 106 2.33 4.23 12.82
N LEU A 107 2.36 4.25 14.16
CA LEU A 107 1.17 4.23 15.01
C LEU A 107 0.24 5.45 14.80
N SER A 108 0.82 6.64 14.72
CA SER A 108 0.09 7.90 14.62
C SER A 108 0.98 8.98 14.03
N ASP A 109 0.39 9.91 13.26
CA ASP A 109 1.06 11.15 12.87
C ASP A 109 1.13 12.16 14.03
N ASP A 110 0.33 11.98 15.09
CA ASP A 110 0.46 12.74 16.33
C ASP A 110 1.57 12.14 17.19
N THR A 111 2.71 12.83 17.23
CA THR A 111 3.89 12.45 18.02
C THR A 111 3.94 13.15 19.38
N ASP A 112 2.86 13.83 19.80
CA ASP A 112 2.77 14.40 21.15
C ASP A 112 2.76 13.29 22.20
N ALA A 113 3.59 13.41 23.24
CA ALA A 113 3.80 12.35 24.21
C ALA A 113 2.54 12.00 25.03
N VAL A 114 1.60 12.94 25.20
CA VAL A 114 0.36 12.70 25.96
C VAL A 114 -0.71 12.04 25.09
N ARG A 115 -0.67 12.26 23.77
CA ARG A 115 -1.68 11.78 22.82
C ARG A 115 -1.24 10.57 21.99
N GLY A 116 0.07 10.37 21.83
CA GLY A 116 0.67 9.36 20.97
C GLY A 116 0.81 7.97 21.58
N LEU A 117 0.20 7.73 22.74
CA LEU A 117 0.06 6.40 23.37
C LEU A 117 -1.30 5.78 23.05
#